data_AF-A0A954LQY8-F1
#
_entry.id   AF-A0A954LQY8-F1
#
_cell.length_a   1.000
_cell.length_b   1.000
_cell.length_c   1.000
_cell.angle_alpha   90.00
_cell.angle_beta   90.00
_cell.angle_gamma   90.00
#
_symmetry.space_group_name_H-M   'P 1'
#
loop_
_entity.id
_entity.type
_entity.pdbx_description
1 polymer ?
#
loop_
_entity_poly.entity_id
_entity_poly.type
_entity_poly.pdbx_seq_one_letter_code
_entity_poly.pdbx_strand_id
1 'polypeptide(L)'
;MNEPRSPLNSTYGLLAFGSSRCWDVAINETLNNENEWIGEIEGPNFYTSFQLDDLGVLSKAKAFLAQRPIENQSQTVRFAQPSLVLGKFGQSAVSLFRDDEYEDRCFFVVEEGQSCIRITLLKNDIRMLEEAFSQLQSDLE
;
A
#
# COMPACT_ATOMS: atom_id res chain seq x y z
N MET A 1 -12.21 -30.42 16.66
CA MET A 1 -11.04 -29.78 16.04
C MET A 1 -11.46 -29.38 14.65
N ASN A 2 -11.65 -28.08 14.40
CA ASN A 2 -11.86 -27.58 13.04
C ASN A 2 -10.48 -27.40 12.43
N GLU A 3 -10.20 -28.09 11.33
CA GLU A 3 -9.01 -27.82 10.53
C GLU A 3 -9.05 -26.36 10.04
N PRO A 4 -7.93 -25.63 10.06
CA PRO A 4 -7.87 -24.34 9.40
C PRO A 4 -8.11 -24.57 7.91
N ARG A 5 -9.20 -24.00 7.38
CA ARG A 5 -9.45 -23.98 5.94
C ARG A 5 -8.21 -23.40 5.27
N SER A 6 -7.54 -24.21 4.44
CA SER A 6 -6.51 -23.69 3.55
C SER A 6 -7.13 -22.58 2.69
N PRO A 7 -6.48 -21.42 2.52
CA PRO A 7 -7.02 -20.30 1.73
C PRO A 7 -7.15 -20.61 0.22
N LEU A 8 -6.85 -21.85 -0.20
CA LEU A 8 -6.79 -22.30 -1.59
C LEU A 8 -8.15 -22.44 -2.29
N ASN A 9 -9.27 -22.21 -1.60
CA ASN A 9 -10.62 -22.29 -2.20
C ASN A 9 -11.31 -20.92 -2.35
N SER A 10 -10.63 -19.82 -2.06
CA SER A 10 -11.17 -18.50 -2.34
C SER A 10 -10.98 -18.19 -3.83
N THR A 11 -12.08 -18.10 -4.56
CA THR A 11 -12.04 -17.59 -5.94
C THR A 11 -11.98 -16.07 -5.85
N TYR A 12 -10.97 -15.48 -6.50
CA TYR A 12 -10.77 -14.04 -6.54
C TYR A 12 -11.19 -13.48 -7.91
N GLY A 13 -11.85 -12.33 -7.92
CA GLY A 13 -12.10 -11.53 -9.11
C GLY A 13 -11.27 -10.25 -9.06
N LEU A 14 -10.72 -9.82 -10.19
CA LEU A 14 -10.05 -8.53 -10.30
C LEU A 14 -11.11 -7.43 -10.25
N LEU A 15 -11.04 -6.58 -9.23
CA LEU A 15 -11.94 -5.45 -9.04
C LEU A 15 -11.41 -4.18 -9.70
N ALA A 16 -10.11 -3.90 -9.55
CA ALA A 16 -9.47 -2.74 -10.13
C ALA A 16 -7.97 -2.96 -10.34
N PHE A 17 -7.38 -2.25 -11.30
CA PHE A 17 -5.97 -2.36 -11.62
C PHE A 17 -5.37 -1.00 -11.96
N GLY A 18 -4.12 -0.79 -11.60
CA GLY A 18 -3.37 0.39 -11.99
C GLY A 18 -1.92 0.06 -12.23
N SER A 19 -1.34 0.63 -13.28
CA SER A 19 0.05 0.37 -13.65
C SER A 19 0.80 1.66 -13.99
N SER A 20 2.05 1.74 -13.55
CA SER A 20 2.98 2.74 -14.04
C SER A 20 4.39 2.16 -14.16
N ARG A 21 4.81 1.97 -15.41
CA ARG A 21 6.14 1.47 -15.80
C ARG A 21 6.43 0.09 -15.20
N CYS A 22 7.05 0.05 -14.03
CA CYS A 22 7.50 -1.16 -13.37
C CYS A 22 6.75 -1.42 -12.06
N TRP A 23 5.71 -0.65 -11.78
CA TRP A 23 4.87 -0.79 -10.61
C TRP A 23 3.45 -1.10 -11.05
N ASP A 24 2.91 -2.19 -10.52
CA ASP A 24 1.53 -2.60 -10.70
C ASP A 24 0.85 -2.67 -9.34
N VAL A 25 -0.42 -2.24 -9.31
CA VAL A 25 -1.28 -2.32 -8.13
C VAL A 25 -2.59 -2.94 -8.56
N ALA A 26 -3.06 -3.95 -7.84
CA ALA A 26 -4.32 -4.64 -8.14
C ALA A 26 -5.16 -4.75 -6.88
N ILE A 27 -6.48 -4.60 -7.02
CA ILE A 27 -7.45 -4.98 -5.99
C ILE A 27 -8.22 -6.18 -6.48
N ASN A 28 -8.17 -7.25 -5.71
CA ASN A 28 -8.99 -8.42 -5.92
C ASN A 28 -10.11 -8.45 -4.87
N GLU A 29 -11.31 -8.82 -5.28
CA GLU A 29 -12.42 -9.12 -4.37
C GLU A 29 -12.61 -10.63 -4.24
N THR A 30 -12.98 -11.11 -3.05
CA THR A 30 -13.36 -12.52 -2.92
C THR A 30 -14.77 -12.73 -3.47
N LEU A 31 -14.95 -13.75 -4.31
CA LEU A 31 -16.29 -14.11 -4.83
C LEU A 31 -17.14 -14.89 -3.81
N ASN A 32 -16.51 -15.37 -2.73
CA ASN A 32 -17.14 -16.24 -1.74
C ASN A 32 -17.54 -15.50 -0.46
N ASN A 33 -16.93 -14.34 -0.16
CA ASN A 33 -17.26 -13.51 0.99
C ASN A 33 -17.49 -12.07 0.53
N GLU A 34 -18.62 -11.49 0.92
CA GLU A 34 -18.89 -10.08 0.64
C GLU A 34 -17.93 -9.18 1.43
N ASN A 35 -17.37 -8.16 0.77
CA ASN A 35 -16.51 -7.12 1.37
C ASN A 35 -15.14 -7.60 1.90
N GLU A 36 -14.57 -8.65 1.32
CA GLU A 36 -13.15 -8.97 1.50
C GLU A 36 -12.37 -8.58 0.26
N TRP A 37 -11.43 -7.64 0.44
CA TRP A 37 -10.54 -7.17 -0.62
C TRP A 37 -9.10 -7.51 -0.31
N ILE A 38 -8.37 -7.91 -1.34
CA ILE A 38 -6.94 -8.17 -1.32
C ILE A 38 -6.28 -7.12 -2.21
N GLY A 39 -5.41 -6.31 -1.62
CA GLY A 39 -4.54 -5.40 -2.35
C GLY A 39 -3.23 -6.10 -2.69
N GLU A 40 -2.77 -5.94 -3.92
CA GLU A 40 -1.50 -6.43 -4.42
C GLU A 40 -0.67 -5.26 -4.93
N ILE A 41 0.62 -5.25 -4.60
CA ILE A 41 1.58 -4.29 -5.12
C ILE A 41 2.78 -5.08 -5.62
N GLU A 42 3.07 -4.94 -6.91
CA GLU A 42 4.20 -5.55 -7.60
C GLU A 42 5.14 -4.47 -8.11
N GLY A 43 6.44 -4.70 -7.90
CA GLY A 43 7.53 -3.85 -8.34
C GLY A 43 8.75 -4.69 -8.75
N PRO A 44 9.85 -4.07 -9.22
CA PRO A 44 10.97 -4.79 -9.83
C PRO A 44 11.60 -5.91 -8.98
N ASN A 45 11.62 -5.71 -7.66
CA ASN A 45 12.20 -6.67 -6.70
C ASN A 45 11.28 -6.85 -5.48
N PHE A 46 10.00 -6.57 -5.65
CA PHE A 46 9.05 -6.54 -4.55
C PHE A 46 7.70 -7.04 -5.03
N TYR A 47 7.11 -7.91 -4.23
CA TYR A 47 5.73 -8.30 -4.37
C TYR A 47 5.12 -8.42 -2.97
N THR A 48 3.94 -7.86 -2.79
CA THR A 48 3.15 -8.06 -1.59
C THR A 48 1.68 -8.19 -1.95
N SER A 49 0.99 -9.00 -1.16
CA SER A 49 -0.46 -9.18 -1.21
C SER A 49 -0.97 -9.10 0.22
N PHE A 50 -1.96 -8.27 0.49
CA PHE A 50 -2.42 -7.99 1.85
C PHE A 50 -3.91 -7.68 1.85
N GLN A 51 -4.58 -7.98 2.97
CA GLN A 51 -6.00 -7.71 3.13
C GLN A 51 -6.22 -6.22 3.38
N LEU A 52 -7.19 -5.64 2.67
CA LEU A 52 -7.69 -4.30 2.91
C LEU A 52 -8.91 -4.36 3.82
N ASP A 53 -9.01 -3.43 4.77
CA ASP A 53 -10.21 -3.27 5.59
C ASP A 53 -11.22 -2.31 4.95
N ASP A 54 -10.76 -1.41 4.06
CA ASP A 54 -11.56 -0.36 3.41
C ASP A 54 -10.91 0.07 2.09
N LEU A 55 -11.70 0.17 1.00
CA LEU A 55 -11.22 0.68 -0.29
C LEU A 55 -10.87 2.17 -0.25
N GLY A 56 -11.44 2.92 0.70
CA GLY A 56 -11.10 4.33 0.92
C GLY A 56 -9.62 4.57 1.28
N VAL A 57 -8.90 3.52 1.68
CA VAL A 57 -7.44 3.59 1.93
C VAL A 57 -6.63 3.90 0.66
N LEU A 58 -7.15 3.57 -0.51
CA LEU A 58 -6.49 3.81 -1.80
C LEU A 58 -6.39 5.31 -2.09
N SER A 59 -7.47 6.04 -1.79
CA SER A 59 -7.48 7.50 -1.85
C SER A 59 -6.55 8.15 -0.85
N LYS A 60 -6.44 7.57 0.34
CA LYS A 60 -5.46 8.02 1.34
C LYS A 60 -4.04 7.73 0.87
N ALA A 61 -3.77 6.58 0.24
CA ALA A 61 -2.46 6.19 -0.27
C ALA A 61 -1.97 7.14 -1.36
N LYS A 62 -2.82 7.42 -2.36
CA LYS A 62 -2.52 8.42 -3.39
C LYS A 62 -2.23 9.79 -2.77
N ALA A 63 -3.12 10.27 -1.89
CA ALA A 63 -2.94 11.56 -1.24
C ALA A 63 -1.64 11.60 -0.40
N PHE A 64 -1.33 10.52 0.29
CA PHE A 64 -0.11 10.37 1.09
C PHE A 64 1.15 10.43 0.20
N LEU A 65 1.15 9.78 -0.96
CA LEU A 65 2.26 9.82 -1.92
C LEU A 65 2.42 11.19 -2.60
N ALA A 66 1.32 11.92 -2.80
CA ALA A 66 1.31 13.27 -3.34
C ALA A 66 1.70 14.38 -2.33
N GLN A 67 1.68 14.08 -1.03
CA GLN A 67 2.03 15.06 0.01
C GLN A 67 3.46 15.58 -0.17
N ARG A 68 3.60 16.90 -0.06
CA ARG A 68 4.89 17.60 -0.02
C ARG A 68 5.21 17.94 1.43
N PRO A 69 6.50 17.95 1.80
CA PRO A 69 6.93 18.36 3.12
C PRO A 69 6.52 19.81 3.43
N ILE A 70 6.25 20.09 4.71
CA ILE A 70 6.00 21.45 5.19
C ILE A 70 7.35 22.09 5.49
N GLU A 71 7.78 23.03 4.64
CA GLU A 71 8.97 23.85 4.90
C GLU A 71 8.65 24.89 5.99
N ASN A 72 8.94 24.60 7.26
CA ASN A 72 8.96 25.63 8.30
C ASN A 72 10.12 25.41 9.29
N GLN A 73 11.08 26.33 9.19
CA GLN A 73 12.18 26.69 10.10
C GLN A 73 12.50 25.71 11.25
N SER A 74 13.41 24.76 11.01
CA SER A 74 14.43 24.19 11.93
C SER A 74 14.85 22.79 11.46
N GLN A 75 15.70 22.70 10.42
CA GLN A 75 16.53 21.55 9.99
C GLN A 75 15.94 20.12 9.88
N THR A 76 14.67 19.87 10.24
CA THR A 76 14.01 18.57 10.17
C THR A 76 12.76 18.67 9.30
N VAL A 77 12.66 17.79 8.30
CA VAL A 77 11.49 17.68 7.44
C VAL A 77 10.38 17.04 8.27
N ARG A 78 9.23 17.69 8.38
CA ARG A 78 8.08 17.15 9.13
C ARG A 78 6.87 17.01 8.23
N PHE A 79 6.29 15.82 8.22
CA PHE A 79 5.02 15.52 7.58
C PHE A 79 3.89 15.55 8.62
N ALA A 80 2.69 15.98 8.20
CA ALA A 80 1.52 16.02 9.08
C ALA A 80 1.11 14.62 9.57
N GLN A 81 1.32 13.60 8.73
CA GLN A 81 1.14 12.18 9.05
C GLN A 81 2.35 11.42 8.48
N PRO A 82 3.28 10.93 9.31
CA PRO A 82 4.47 10.24 8.83
C PRO A 82 4.17 8.81 8.36
N SER A 83 2.99 8.27 8.66
CA SER A 83 2.62 6.92 8.25
C SER A 83 1.16 6.79 7.84
N LEU A 84 0.90 5.82 6.98
CA LEU A 84 -0.43 5.40 6.54
C LEU A 84 -0.48 3.87 6.51
N VAL A 85 -1.38 3.29 7.30
CA VAL A 85 -1.68 1.85 7.22
C VAL A 85 -2.56 1.60 5.99
N LEU A 86 -2.11 0.70 5.12
CA LEU A 86 -2.82 0.26 3.92
C LEU A 86 -3.73 -0.94 4.21
N GLY A 87 -3.27 -1.85 5.06
CA GLY A 87 -3.99 -3.09 5.36
C GLY A 87 -3.16 -4.04 6.23
N LYS A 88 -3.38 -5.34 6.09
CA LYS A 88 -2.72 -6.36 6.92
C LYS A 88 -2.25 -7.59 6.13
N PHE A 89 -1.05 -8.06 6.47
CA PHE A 89 -0.49 -9.34 6.03
C PHE A 89 -0.54 -10.31 7.22
N GLY A 90 -1.56 -11.17 7.26
CA GLY A 90 -1.85 -11.96 8.46
C GLY A 90 -2.22 -11.05 9.63
N GLN A 91 -1.39 -11.01 10.67
CA GLN A 91 -1.54 -10.09 11.82
C GLN A 91 -0.66 -8.84 11.71
N SER A 92 0.19 -8.77 10.70
CA SER A 92 1.15 -7.67 10.52
C SER A 92 0.51 -6.51 9.79
N ALA A 93 0.73 -5.29 10.28
CA ALA A 93 0.29 -4.09 9.57
C ALA A 93 1.17 -3.85 8.34
N VAL A 94 0.52 -3.49 7.23
CA VAL A 94 1.17 -3.09 5.99
C VAL A 94 0.98 -1.59 5.83
N SER A 95 2.06 -0.83 5.73
CA SER A 95 2.00 0.63 5.78
C SER A 95 2.97 1.32 4.83
N LEU A 96 2.62 2.54 4.44
CA LEU A 96 3.54 3.53 3.88
C LEU A 96 4.07 4.39 5.02
N PHE A 97 5.36 4.68 5.00
CA PHE A 97 6.03 5.51 5.97
C PHE A 97 6.88 6.56 5.26
N ARG A 98 6.77 7.83 5.63
CA ARG A 98 7.59 8.94 5.12
C ARG A 98 8.85 9.04 5.94
N ASP A 99 9.97 9.18 5.26
CA ASP A 99 11.23 9.43 5.93
C ASP A 99 11.25 10.85 6.54
N ASP A 100 11.76 10.98 7.76
CA ASP A 100 11.87 12.25 8.49
C ASP A 100 13.20 12.98 8.24
N GLU A 101 14.17 12.31 7.61
CA GLU A 101 15.45 12.86 7.18
C GLU A 101 15.43 13.28 5.69
N TYR A 102 14.71 12.57 4.82
CA TYR A 102 14.71 12.80 3.36
C TYR A 102 13.30 12.94 2.78
N GLU A 103 12.98 14.11 2.21
CA GLU A 103 11.65 14.41 1.67
C GLU A 103 11.19 13.54 0.50
N ASP A 104 12.14 12.98 -0.25
CA ASP A 104 11.91 12.23 -1.47
C ASP A 104 11.98 10.72 -1.25
N ARG A 105 11.93 10.30 0.01
CA ARG A 105 11.99 8.91 0.44
C ARG A 105 10.74 8.50 1.21
N CYS A 106 10.15 7.40 0.76
CA CYS A 106 9.11 6.68 1.47
C CYS A 106 9.61 5.26 1.74
N PHE A 107 8.87 4.56 2.58
CA PHE A 107 9.07 3.16 2.81
C PHE A 107 7.74 2.42 2.73
N PHE A 108 7.80 1.25 2.12
CA PHE A 108 6.81 0.21 2.38
C PHE A 108 7.27 -0.59 3.59
N VAL A 109 6.37 -0.77 4.57
CA VAL A 109 6.72 -1.35 5.86
C VAL A 109 5.72 -2.44 6.23
N VAL A 110 6.24 -3.62 6.55
CA VAL A 110 5.50 -4.72 7.19
C VAL A 110 6.13 -4.99 8.56
N GLU A 111 5.37 -4.80 9.62
CA GLU A 111 5.85 -4.91 11.00
C GLU A 111 5.09 -5.96 11.81
N GLU A 112 5.83 -6.79 12.54
CA GLU A 112 5.31 -7.77 13.50
C GLU A 112 6.18 -7.81 14.76
N GLY A 113 5.69 -7.20 15.85
CA GLY A 113 6.43 -7.13 17.11
C GLY A 113 7.75 -6.36 16.97
N GLN A 114 8.88 -7.07 17.03
CA GLN A 114 10.23 -6.49 16.87
C GLN A 114 10.83 -6.74 15.49
N SER A 115 10.12 -7.46 14.61
CA SER A 115 10.55 -7.75 13.24
C SER A 115 9.96 -6.74 12.27
N CYS A 116 10.76 -6.29 11.31
CA CYS A 116 10.35 -5.32 10.29
C CYS A 116 10.94 -5.71 8.94
N ILE A 117 10.09 -5.71 7.91
CA ILE A 117 10.52 -5.66 6.52
C ILE A 117 10.25 -4.26 6.02
N ARG A 118 11.30 -3.61 5.52
CA ARG A 118 11.23 -2.24 5.00
C ARG A 118 11.82 -2.19 3.60
N ILE A 119 11.07 -1.60 2.67
CA ILE A 119 11.50 -1.39 1.31
C ILE A 119 11.51 0.09 1.03
N THR A 120 12.66 0.58 0.60
CA THR A 120 12.84 1.98 0.26
C THR A 120 12.21 2.28 -1.08
N LEU A 121 11.35 3.30 -1.11
CA LEU A 121 10.77 3.88 -2.29
C LEU A 121 11.43 5.25 -2.51
N LEU A 122 12.08 5.43 -3.65
CA LEU A 122 12.69 6.70 -4.01
C LEU A 122 11.68 7.56 -4.78
N LYS A 123 12.05 8.82 -5.02
CA LYS A 123 11.24 9.81 -5.76
C LYS A 123 10.52 9.25 -7.01
N ASN A 124 11.23 8.46 -7.80
CA ASN A 124 10.68 7.87 -9.02
C ASN A 124 9.65 6.77 -8.72
N ASP A 125 9.90 5.91 -7.74
CA ASP A 125 8.96 4.88 -7.29
C ASP A 125 7.71 5.51 -6.71
N ILE A 126 7.86 6.54 -5.88
CA ILE A 126 6.76 7.29 -5.27
C ILE A 126 5.83 7.85 -6.37
N ARG A 127 6.41 8.50 -7.39
CA ARG A 127 5.62 9.04 -8.52
C ARG A 127 4.92 7.94 -9.30
N MET A 128 5.61 6.83 -9.61
CA MET A 128 5.01 5.72 -10.36
C MET A 128 3.87 5.06 -9.57
N LEU A 129 4.05 4.85 -8.27
CA LEU A 129 2.98 4.36 -7.40
C LEU A 129 1.81 5.34 -7.30
N GLU A 130 2.06 6.65 -7.20
CA GLU A 130 1.00 7.67 -7.24
C GLU A 130 0.18 7.59 -8.55
N GLU A 131 0.85 7.42 -9.69
CA GLU A 131 0.21 7.23 -11.00
C GLU A 131 -0.59 5.92 -11.06
N ALA A 132 -0.03 4.81 -10.56
CA ALA A 132 -0.71 3.51 -10.51
C ALA A 132 -1.96 3.57 -9.60
N PHE A 133 -1.85 4.14 -8.39
CA PHE A 133 -3.01 4.36 -7.52
C PHE A 133 -4.05 5.30 -8.14
N SER A 134 -3.62 6.26 -8.97
CA SER A 134 -4.55 7.16 -9.68
C SER A 134 -5.37 6.41 -10.73
N GLN A 135 -4.74 5.52 -11.52
CA GLN A 135 -5.47 4.67 -12.47
C GLN A 135 -6.43 3.73 -11.74
N LEU A 136 -5.94 3.08 -10.69
CA LEU A 136 -6.72 2.14 -9.90
C LEU A 136 -7.96 2.78 -9.26
N GLN A 137 -7.88 4.05 -8.86
CA GLN A 137 -9.06 4.80 -8.42
C GLN A 137 -10.06 5.06 -9.55
N SER A 138 -9.58 5.43 -10.74
CA SER A 138 -10.46 5.66 -11.89
C SER A 138 -11.18 4.40 -12.34
N ASP A 139 -10.59 3.23 -12.13
CA ASP A 139 -11.24 1.93 -12.39
C ASP A 139 -12.36 1.59 -11.39
N LEU A 140 -12.34 2.18 -10.18
CA LEU A 140 -13.34 1.95 -9.12
C LEU A 140 -14.54 2.92 -9.18
N GLU A 141 -14.49 3.95 -10.04
CA GLU A 141 -15.55 4.95 -10.25
C GLU A 141 -16.54 4.56 -11.36
#